data_AF-H3NEX8-F1
#
_entry.id   AF-H3NEX8-F1
#
_cell.length_a   1.000
_cell.length_b   1.000
_cell.length_c   1.000
_cell.angle_alpha   90.00
_cell.angle_beta   90.00
_cell.angle_gamma   90.00
#
_symmetry.space_group_name_H-M   'P 1'
#
loop_
_entity.id
_entity.type
_entity.pdbx_description
1 polymer ?
#
loop_
_entity_poly.entity_id
_entity_poly.type
_entity_poly.pdbx_seq_one_letter_code
_entity_poly.pdbx_strand_id
1 'polypeptide(L)'
;MIMDSGGFNLDDLIQVEPNADWQSATDEESDTEEIDELSDAQTPTTQIEKSTEPLSQYSAQEINARDAEAYVQHLKQSGRGNQIPAKNDPNYKRTITKISAQKRKGRYNVYLGGEYAFPIAEALLVKHLLRKGMLISEEFQKQLEVEDNFSKAYTRALNYLSYKMRTEQEIRDDLAEHEFLAQADAVVDKLKEQNLINDLEYAKSYVRTAARVNRKGPRVIAQDLAERGVDDQSIQVAQVEYDLSEQVENACALIKKRMKKRNKTSERQRMQKLNNYLFKKGYTNEVINLAFDEMEPEVDEDEEYDALVKQGEKALRRYSRKTQGYELHQKTKAFLYSKGFKRELIERFMTEKVDD
;
A
#
# COMPACT_ATOMS: atom_id res chain seq x y z
N MET A 1 -23.51 27.77 16.70
CA MET A 1 -22.28 28.32 17.29
C MET A 1 -21.17 28.00 16.30
N ILE A 2 -20.77 29.02 15.55
CA ILE A 2 -19.81 28.99 14.43
C ILE A 2 -18.45 29.36 15.01
N MET A 3 -17.41 28.54 14.81
CA MET A 3 -15.98 28.90 14.91
C MET A 3 -15.18 27.81 14.18
N ASP A 4 -14.05 28.03 13.53
CA ASP A 4 -13.49 29.17 12.79
C ASP A 4 -12.31 28.56 12.01
N SER A 5 -12.12 28.96 10.76
CA SER A 5 -11.15 28.39 9.83
C SER A 5 -9.95 29.32 9.70
N GLY A 6 -8.81 28.95 10.30
CA GLY A 6 -7.55 29.68 10.18
C GLY A 6 -6.81 29.31 8.89
N GLY A 7 -6.95 30.13 7.85
CA GLY A 7 -6.13 30.10 6.64
C GLY A 7 -4.83 30.89 6.82
N PHE A 8 -3.72 30.36 6.30
CA PHE A 8 -2.44 31.07 6.19
C PHE A 8 -2.38 31.83 4.86
N ASN A 9 -1.98 33.10 4.94
CA ASN A 9 -1.89 34.06 3.83
C ASN A 9 -0.41 34.22 3.42
N LEU A 10 -0.12 34.25 2.12
CA LEU A 10 1.22 34.03 1.55
C LEU A 10 1.81 35.28 0.89
N ASP A 11 1.72 36.44 1.56
CA ASP A 11 2.09 37.75 0.97
C ASP A 11 3.23 38.50 1.69
N ASP A 12 3.93 37.92 2.66
CA ASP A 12 5.05 38.59 3.34
C ASP A 12 6.35 37.78 3.26
N LEU A 13 7.14 38.00 2.21
CA LEU A 13 8.58 38.33 2.30
C LEU A 13 9.21 38.40 0.90
N ILE A 14 9.32 39.61 0.35
CA ILE A 14 10.31 39.96 -0.68
C ILE A 14 11.12 41.11 -0.11
N GLN A 15 12.43 41.08 -0.33
CA GLN A 15 13.28 42.15 -0.89
C GLN A 15 14.72 41.88 -0.43
N VAL A 16 15.66 41.75 -1.38
CA VAL A 16 16.99 42.38 -1.43
C VAL A 16 17.77 41.79 -2.62
N GLU A 17 18.12 42.67 -3.56
CA GLU A 17 19.32 42.62 -4.42
C GLU A 17 20.14 43.90 -4.12
N PRO A 18 21.34 44.17 -4.67
CA PRO A 18 22.38 43.33 -5.30
C PRO A 18 23.82 43.65 -4.79
N ASN A 19 24.86 42.88 -5.16
CA ASN A 19 26.14 43.43 -5.68
C ASN A 19 27.22 42.39 -6.09
N ALA A 20 27.72 42.60 -7.32
CA ALA A 20 29.11 42.79 -7.77
C ALA A 20 30.27 41.80 -7.54
N ASP A 21 31.01 41.65 -8.66
CA ASP A 21 32.46 41.50 -8.84
C ASP A 21 33.18 40.23 -8.41
N TRP A 22 33.61 39.45 -9.41
CA TRP A 22 34.95 38.85 -9.44
C TRP A 22 35.55 38.95 -10.85
N GLN A 23 36.52 39.85 -10.99
CA GLN A 23 37.52 39.88 -12.07
C GLN A 23 38.72 38.98 -11.73
N SER A 24 39.56 38.76 -12.76
CA SER A 24 40.85 38.06 -12.86
C SER A 24 40.72 36.68 -13.54
N ALA A 25 41.56 36.29 -14.51
CA ALA A 25 42.90 36.76 -14.83
C ALA A 25 43.29 36.47 -16.30
N THR A 26 44.01 37.45 -16.86
CA THR A 26 45.25 37.37 -17.67
C THR A 26 45.28 36.71 -19.05
N ASP A 27 45.70 37.56 -19.99
CA ASP A 27 46.16 37.33 -21.36
C ASP A 27 47.47 36.52 -21.45
N GLU A 28 47.63 35.80 -22.56
CA GLU A 28 48.93 35.54 -23.22
C GLU A 28 48.75 35.65 -24.74
N GLU A 29 49.66 36.42 -25.35
CA GLU A 29 49.76 36.80 -26.76
C GLU A 29 50.34 35.72 -27.69
N SER A 30 50.40 36.09 -28.98
CA SER A 30 51.14 35.53 -30.14
C SER A 30 50.29 34.69 -31.11
N ASP A 31 50.39 34.81 -32.43
CA ASP A 31 51.16 35.67 -33.33
C ASP A 31 50.55 35.52 -34.76
N THR A 32 50.70 36.56 -35.59
CA THR A 32 50.87 36.62 -37.07
C THR A 32 49.97 35.76 -38.00
N GLU A 33 49.44 36.20 -39.15
CA GLU A 33 50.09 36.88 -40.29
C GLU A 33 49.00 37.25 -41.35
N GLU A 34 49.25 38.29 -42.16
CA GLU A 34 48.46 38.73 -43.34
C GLU A 34 48.46 37.71 -44.49
N ILE A 35 47.47 37.79 -45.41
CA ILE A 35 47.65 37.98 -46.88
C ILE A 35 46.27 38.15 -47.57
N ASP A 36 46.32 38.95 -48.64
CA ASP A 36 45.34 39.63 -49.48
C ASP A 36 44.43 38.83 -50.47
N GLU A 37 43.41 39.56 -50.94
CA GLU A 37 42.78 39.62 -52.29
C GLU A 37 41.78 38.57 -52.87
N LEU A 38 40.58 39.10 -53.18
CA LEU A 38 39.72 38.97 -54.38
C LEU A 38 39.21 37.60 -54.89
N SER A 39 37.87 37.41 -54.92
CA SER A 39 37.04 37.37 -56.16
C SER A 39 35.69 36.63 -56.01
N ASP A 40 34.66 37.24 -56.63
CA ASP A 40 33.44 36.73 -57.27
C ASP A 40 32.60 35.54 -56.74
N ALA A 41 31.32 35.89 -56.55
CA ALA A 41 30.08 35.15 -56.74
C ALA A 41 30.12 33.63 -57.08
N GLN A 42 29.47 32.85 -56.22
CA GLN A 42 28.51 31.81 -56.63
C GLN A 42 27.70 31.32 -55.43
N THR A 43 26.38 31.33 -55.57
CA THR A 43 25.45 30.57 -54.72
C THR A 43 25.63 29.08 -54.96
N PRO A 44 25.62 28.25 -53.91
CA PRO A 44 25.17 26.88 -54.08
C PRO A 44 24.11 26.51 -53.04
N THR A 45 22.96 26.12 -53.56
CA THR A 45 21.97 25.21 -52.99
C THR A 45 22.57 24.26 -51.95
N THR A 46 22.28 24.47 -50.67
CA THR A 46 22.72 23.57 -49.60
C THR A 46 21.76 22.40 -49.48
N GLN A 47 22.27 21.21 -49.77
CA GLN A 47 21.69 19.93 -49.42
C GLN A 47 21.61 19.82 -47.89
N ILE A 48 20.46 19.36 -47.37
CA ILE A 48 20.30 19.03 -45.96
C ILE A 48 21.05 17.71 -45.72
N GLU A 49 22.29 17.80 -45.25
CA GLU A 49 23.03 16.65 -44.72
C GLU A 49 22.37 16.18 -43.43
N LYS A 50 21.95 14.91 -43.43
CA LYS A 50 21.43 14.22 -42.26
C LYS A 50 22.57 13.97 -41.29
N SER A 51 22.56 14.65 -40.14
CA SER A 51 23.34 14.27 -38.97
C SER A 51 22.93 12.86 -38.52
N THR A 52 23.81 11.88 -38.72
CA THR A 52 23.61 10.46 -38.36
C THR A 52 24.08 10.18 -36.93
N GLU A 53 23.44 10.79 -35.95
CA GLU A 53 23.52 10.30 -34.57
C GLU A 53 22.35 9.31 -34.33
N PRO A 54 22.58 8.18 -33.65
CA PRO A 54 21.53 7.20 -33.41
C PRO A 54 20.42 7.81 -32.54
N LEU A 55 19.20 7.81 -33.06
CA LEU A 55 17.99 8.39 -32.44
C LEU A 55 17.73 7.92 -30.99
N SER A 56 18.32 6.81 -30.55
CA SER A 56 18.13 6.25 -29.21
C SER A 56 18.74 7.06 -28.06
N GLN A 57 19.55 8.08 -28.35
CA GLN A 57 20.26 8.87 -27.32
C GLN A 57 19.52 10.16 -26.89
N TYR A 58 18.47 10.56 -27.61
CA TYR A 58 17.75 11.81 -27.32
C TYR A 58 16.51 11.56 -26.46
N SER A 59 16.22 12.49 -25.55
CA SER A 59 14.95 12.51 -24.84
C SER A 59 13.81 12.83 -25.81
N ALA A 60 12.61 12.33 -25.56
CA ALA A 60 11.50 12.51 -26.49
C ALA A 60 11.01 13.97 -26.60
N GLN A 61 11.33 14.84 -25.62
CA GLN A 61 11.18 16.29 -25.79
C GLN A 61 12.19 16.85 -26.80
N GLU A 62 13.44 16.37 -26.80
CA GLU A 62 14.46 16.75 -27.77
C GLU A 62 14.14 16.22 -29.17
N ILE A 63 13.66 14.98 -29.29
CA ILE A 63 13.24 14.40 -30.58
C ILE A 63 12.10 15.24 -31.17
N ASN A 64 11.11 15.57 -30.35
CA ASN A 64 9.99 16.40 -30.78
C ASN A 64 10.44 17.83 -31.08
N ALA A 65 11.33 18.41 -30.28
CA ALA A 65 11.90 19.73 -30.54
C ALA A 65 12.67 19.76 -31.86
N ARG A 66 13.44 18.71 -32.18
CA ARG A 66 14.23 18.61 -33.41
C ARG A 66 13.35 18.45 -34.65
N ASP A 67 12.35 17.57 -34.59
CA ASP A 67 11.35 17.42 -35.65
C ASP A 67 10.52 18.70 -35.82
N ALA A 68 10.17 19.35 -34.71
CA ALA A 68 9.48 20.63 -34.71
C ALA A 68 10.36 21.77 -35.23
N GLU A 69 11.66 21.78 -34.95
CA GLU A 69 12.60 22.81 -35.45
C GLU A 69 12.78 22.71 -36.95
N ALA A 70 12.98 21.49 -37.49
CA ALA A 70 13.03 21.26 -38.93
C ALA A 70 11.72 21.71 -39.61
N TYR A 71 10.58 21.38 -39.01
CA TYR A 71 9.27 21.79 -39.50
C TYR A 71 9.02 23.31 -39.35
N VAL A 72 9.45 23.93 -38.25
CA VAL A 72 9.36 25.37 -38.01
C VAL A 72 10.28 26.13 -38.96
N GLN A 73 11.47 25.62 -39.28
CA GLN A 73 12.33 26.21 -40.32
C GLN A 73 11.67 26.16 -41.69
N HIS A 74 11.08 25.02 -42.07
CA HIS A 74 10.27 24.91 -43.29
C HIS A 74 9.06 25.88 -43.29
N LEU A 75 8.39 26.04 -42.14
CA LEU A 75 7.29 27.00 -41.99
C LEU A 75 7.76 28.47 -42.01
N LYS A 76 8.94 28.78 -41.49
CA LYS A 76 9.54 30.13 -41.55
C LYS A 76 9.92 30.50 -42.98
N GLN A 77 10.50 29.55 -43.72
CA GLN A 77 10.79 29.71 -45.16
C GLN A 77 9.50 29.91 -45.99
N SER A 78 8.37 29.35 -45.54
CA SER A 78 7.06 29.49 -46.21
C SER A 78 6.13 30.55 -45.59
N GLY A 79 6.55 31.29 -44.56
CA GLY A 79 5.78 32.36 -43.91
C GLY A 79 4.60 31.93 -43.04
N ARG A 80 4.55 30.67 -42.55
CA ARG A 80 3.36 30.04 -41.92
C ARG A 80 3.55 29.52 -40.48
N GLY A 81 4.51 30.05 -39.73
CA GLY A 81 5.05 29.50 -38.45
C GLY A 81 4.11 29.03 -37.33
N ASN A 82 2.80 29.31 -37.36
CA ASN A 82 1.81 28.86 -36.35
C ASN A 82 0.52 28.27 -36.98
N GLN A 83 0.50 28.03 -38.28
CA GLN A 83 -0.69 27.55 -38.98
C GLN A 83 -0.72 26.03 -39.05
N ILE A 84 -1.93 25.47 -38.92
CA ILE A 84 -2.15 24.04 -39.21
C ILE A 84 -1.76 23.81 -40.68
N PRO A 85 -0.91 22.82 -40.97
CA PRO A 85 -0.52 22.52 -42.35
C PRO A 85 -1.73 22.22 -43.23
N ALA A 86 -1.56 22.42 -44.54
CA ALA A 86 -2.59 22.02 -45.49
C ALA A 86 -2.82 20.51 -45.45
N LYS A 87 -4.03 20.04 -45.77
CA LYS A 87 -4.37 18.60 -45.76
C LYS A 87 -3.45 17.72 -46.62
N ASN A 88 -2.79 18.31 -47.61
CA ASN A 88 -1.89 17.62 -48.54
C ASN A 88 -0.44 17.56 -48.02
N ASP A 89 -0.13 18.20 -46.89
CA ASP A 89 1.19 18.17 -46.27
C ASP A 89 1.45 16.78 -45.66
N PRO A 90 2.63 16.17 -45.88
CA PRO A 90 3.00 14.88 -45.30
C PRO A 90 2.84 14.83 -43.77
N ASN A 91 3.05 15.95 -43.09
CA ASN A 91 3.01 16.06 -41.64
C ASN A 91 1.61 16.37 -41.08
N TYR A 92 0.61 16.59 -41.94
CA TYR A 92 -0.75 16.93 -41.50
C TYR A 92 -1.32 15.88 -40.55
N LYS A 93 -1.12 14.59 -40.86
CA LYS A 93 -1.60 13.47 -40.04
C LYS A 93 -0.98 13.41 -38.64
N ARG A 94 0.18 14.04 -38.44
CA ARG A 94 0.93 14.05 -37.17
C ARG A 94 0.83 15.40 -36.43
N THR A 95 0.10 16.35 -36.98
CA THR A 95 -0.03 17.70 -36.40
C THR A 95 -1.30 17.83 -35.56
N ILE A 96 -1.19 18.47 -34.40
CA ILE A 96 -2.34 18.80 -33.55
C ILE A 96 -3.24 19.80 -34.28
N THR A 97 -4.38 19.33 -34.74
CA THR A 97 -5.38 20.15 -35.45
C THR A 97 -6.39 20.75 -34.49
N LYS A 98 -6.72 20.04 -33.41
CA LYS A 98 -7.72 20.46 -32.43
C LYS A 98 -7.40 19.90 -31.05
N ILE A 99 -7.67 20.70 -30.03
CA ILE A 99 -7.72 20.28 -28.63
C ILE A 99 -9.10 20.70 -28.13
N SER A 100 -9.86 19.78 -27.54
CA SER A 100 -11.19 20.07 -26.99
C SER A 100 -11.34 19.54 -25.57
N ALA A 101 -11.88 20.36 -24.67
CA ALA A 101 -12.21 19.93 -23.32
C ALA A 101 -13.23 18.78 -23.32
N GLN A 102 -13.06 17.83 -22.41
CA GLN A 102 -14.03 16.77 -22.14
C GLN A 102 -15.12 17.26 -21.17
N LYS A 103 -16.19 16.45 -20.99
CA LYS A 103 -17.21 16.71 -19.97
C LYS A 103 -16.64 16.75 -18.54
N ARG A 104 -15.63 15.92 -18.27
CA ARG A 104 -14.90 15.94 -17.00
C ARG A 104 -13.85 17.05 -17.06
N LYS A 105 -13.85 17.92 -16.03
CA LYS A 105 -12.85 18.99 -15.91
C LYS A 105 -11.43 18.40 -15.85
N GLY A 106 -10.46 19.15 -16.39
CA GLY A 106 -9.06 18.77 -16.38
C GLY A 106 -8.66 17.68 -17.38
N ARG A 107 -9.53 17.30 -18.33
CA ARG A 107 -9.20 16.37 -19.42
C ARG A 107 -9.57 16.93 -20.78
N TYR A 108 -8.72 16.65 -21.76
CA TYR A 108 -8.83 17.15 -23.12
C TYR A 108 -8.68 16.01 -24.12
N ASN A 109 -9.34 16.13 -25.27
CA ASN A 109 -9.15 15.26 -26.43
C ASN A 109 -8.22 15.97 -27.42
N VAL A 110 -7.17 15.28 -27.84
CA VAL A 110 -6.23 15.75 -28.85
C VAL A 110 -6.59 15.11 -30.19
N TYR A 111 -6.61 15.93 -31.24
CA TYR A 111 -6.90 15.49 -32.61
C TYR A 111 -5.70 15.72 -33.50
N LEU A 112 -5.24 14.66 -34.16
CA LEU A 112 -4.16 14.69 -35.14
C LEU A 112 -4.75 14.55 -36.54
N GLY A 113 -4.37 15.41 -37.49
CA GLY A 113 -4.88 15.35 -38.86
C GLY A 113 -6.40 15.42 -39.02
N GLY A 114 -7.11 16.01 -38.05
CA GLY A 114 -8.57 16.09 -38.02
C GLY A 114 -9.29 14.89 -37.39
N GLU A 115 -8.55 13.83 -37.03
CA GLU A 115 -9.09 12.63 -36.39
C GLU A 115 -8.74 12.61 -34.90
N TYR A 116 -9.58 11.95 -34.10
CA TYR A 116 -9.30 11.77 -32.68
C TYR A 116 -8.06 10.87 -32.52
N ALA A 117 -7.08 11.34 -31.74
CA ALA A 117 -5.86 10.58 -31.48
C ALA A 117 -5.87 9.96 -30.09
N PHE A 118 -5.81 10.78 -29.04
CA PHE A 118 -5.73 10.30 -27.66
C PHE A 118 -6.32 11.32 -26.66
N PRO A 119 -6.73 10.87 -25.46
CA PRO A 119 -7.08 11.76 -24.37
C PRO A 119 -5.82 12.18 -23.59
N ILE A 120 -5.83 13.36 -22.99
CA ILE A 120 -4.71 13.84 -22.15
C ILE A 120 -5.21 14.63 -20.95
N ALA A 121 -4.53 14.47 -19.81
CA ALA A 121 -4.72 15.31 -18.63
C ALA A 121 -4.20 16.75 -18.85
N GLU A 122 -4.86 17.72 -18.21
CA GLU A 122 -4.49 19.15 -18.26
C GLU A 122 -3.04 19.41 -17.87
N ALA A 123 -2.57 18.75 -16.80
CA ALA A 123 -1.20 18.89 -16.32
C ALA A 123 -0.16 18.53 -17.38
N LEU A 124 -0.43 17.50 -18.21
CA LEU A 124 0.49 17.09 -19.28
C LEU A 124 0.43 18.02 -20.49
N LEU A 125 -0.75 18.55 -20.80
CA LEU A 125 -0.92 19.58 -21.82
C LEU A 125 -0.06 20.81 -21.49
N VAL A 126 -0.11 21.26 -20.23
CA VAL A 126 0.70 22.38 -19.74
C VAL A 126 2.19 22.02 -19.70
N LYS A 127 2.54 20.87 -19.09
CA LYS A 127 3.93 20.40 -18.95
C LYS A 127 4.68 20.33 -20.29
N HIS A 128 4.01 19.83 -21.32
CA HIS A 128 4.60 19.65 -22.65
C HIS A 128 4.23 20.77 -23.64
N LEU A 129 3.58 21.83 -23.16
CA LEU A 129 3.20 23.02 -23.94
C LEU A 129 2.43 22.68 -25.24
N LEU A 130 1.57 21.65 -25.19
CA LEU A 130 0.86 21.15 -26.36
C LEU A 130 -0.10 22.22 -26.89
N ARG A 131 0.05 22.55 -28.18
CA ARG A 131 -0.75 23.58 -28.85
C ARG A 131 -1.13 23.19 -30.27
N LYS A 132 -2.19 23.80 -30.80
CA LYS A 132 -2.58 23.60 -32.20
C LYS A 132 -1.42 23.99 -33.13
N GLY A 133 -1.23 23.21 -34.19
CA GLY A 133 -0.12 23.36 -35.14
C GLY A 133 1.18 22.67 -34.71
N MET A 134 1.25 22.12 -33.50
CA MET A 134 2.41 21.35 -33.03
C MET A 134 2.46 19.98 -33.71
N LEU A 135 3.64 19.62 -34.21
CA LEU A 135 3.93 18.29 -34.72
C LEU A 135 4.13 17.34 -33.53
N ILE A 136 3.66 16.10 -33.65
CA ILE A 136 3.87 15.04 -32.66
C ILE A 136 4.47 13.83 -33.37
N SER A 137 5.65 13.39 -32.93
CA SER A 137 6.23 12.12 -33.36
C SER A 137 5.50 10.94 -32.70
N GLU A 138 5.57 9.76 -33.31
CA GLU A 138 4.93 8.54 -32.75
C GLU A 138 5.53 8.14 -31.40
N GLU A 139 6.83 8.37 -31.21
CA GLU A 139 7.52 8.12 -29.94
C GLU A 139 7.04 9.07 -28.85
N PHE A 140 6.92 10.35 -29.17
CA PHE A 140 6.39 11.35 -28.24
C PHE A 140 4.92 11.09 -27.91
N GLN A 141 4.11 10.67 -28.88
CA GLN A 141 2.73 10.22 -28.61
C GLN A 141 2.70 9.07 -27.61
N LYS A 142 3.50 8.02 -27.80
CA LYS A 142 3.56 6.89 -26.86
C LYS A 142 3.99 7.33 -25.47
N GLN A 143 4.96 8.23 -25.37
CA GLN A 143 5.39 8.79 -24.08
C GLN A 143 4.24 9.53 -23.39
N LEU A 144 3.49 10.38 -24.12
CA LEU A 144 2.32 11.08 -23.58
C LEU A 144 1.25 10.11 -23.08
N GLU A 145 1.02 9.01 -23.80
CA GLU A 145 0.08 7.96 -23.38
C GLU A 145 0.54 7.27 -22.09
N VAL A 146 1.84 6.95 -21.96
CA VAL A 146 2.42 6.39 -20.72
C VAL A 146 2.28 7.36 -19.55
N GLU A 147 2.63 8.64 -19.75
CA GLU A 147 2.49 9.67 -18.71
C GLU A 147 1.01 9.91 -18.32
N ASP A 148 0.06 9.85 -19.26
CA ASP A 148 -1.37 10.00 -18.97
C ASP A 148 -1.91 8.80 -18.18
N ASN A 149 -1.47 7.58 -18.51
CA ASN A 149 -1.82 6.38 -17.76
C ASN A 149 -1.25 6.42 -16.33
N PHE A 150 -0.01 6.88 -16.17
CA PHE A 150 0.54 7.15 -14.85
C PHE A 150 -0.30 8.18 -14.08
N SER A 151 -0.70 9.28 -14.71
CA SER A 151 -1.55 10.31 -14.07
C SER A 151 -2.91 9.73 -13.63
N LYS A 152 -3.53 8.86 -14.43
CA LYS A 152 -4.77 8.15 -14.05
C LYS A 152 -4.56 7.24 -12.85
N ALA A 153 -3.53 6.38 -12.90
CA ALA A 153 -3.19 5.46 -11.83
C ALA A 153 -2.89 6.21 -10.52
N TYR A 154 -2.11 7.28 -10.60
CA TYR A 154 -1.79 8.14 -9.46
C TYR A 154 -3.04 8.78 -8.84
N THR A 155 -3.91 9.37 -9.66
CA THR A 155 -5.18 9.96 -9.20
C THR A 155 -6.06 8.90 -8.53
N ARG A 156 -6.10 7.69 -9.08
CA ARG A 156 -6.81 6.56 -8.49
C ARG A 156 -6.25 6.20 -7.11
N ALA A 157 -4.94 6.05 -7.00
CA ALA A 157 -4.29 5.71 -5.74
C ALA A 157 -4.53 6.78 -4.66
N LEU A 158 -4.49 8.07 -5.02
CA LEU A 158 -4.85 9.16 -4.10
C LEU A 158 -6.30 9.05 -3.60
N ASN A 159 -7.24 8.76 -4.51
CA ASN A 159 -8.63 8.54 -4.10
C ASN A 159 -8.75 7.33 -3.18
N TYR A 160 -8.05 6.24 -3.47
CA TYR A 160 -8.06 5.02 -2.64
C TYR A 160 -7.49 5.25 -1.23
N LEU A 161 -6.44 6.07 -1.12
CA LEU A 161 -5.82 6.49 0.13
C LEU A 161 -6.72 7.43 0.96
N SER A 162 -7.56 8.23 0.31
CA SER A 162 -8.41 9.21 1.00
C SER A 162 -9.39 8.60 2.01
N TYR A 163 -9.72 7.31 1.87
CA TYR A 163 -10.66 6.62 2.76
C TYR A 163 -10.02 6.10 4.04
N LYS A 164 -8.79 5.57 3.96
CA LYS A 164 -8.03 5.01 5.08
C LYS A 164 -6.58 4.75 4.66
N MET A 165 -5.71 4.58 5.65
CA MET A 165 -4.33 4.11 5.45
C MET A 165 -4.30 2.77 4.69
N ARG A 166 -3.31 2.63 3.81
CA ARG A 166 -3.08 1.45 2.95
C ARG A 166 -1.61 1.06 3.00
N THR A 167 -1.36 -0.24 2.79
CA THR A 167 0.00 -0.73 2.53
C THR A 167 0.38 -0.54 1.08
N GLU A 168 1.67 -0.60 0.77
CA GLU A 168 2.16 -0.60 -0.61
C GLU A 168 1.51 -1.72 -1.43
N GLN A 169 1.42 -2.94 -0.86
CA GLN A 169 0.81 -4.08 -1.54
C GLN A 169 -0.68 -3.87 -1.82
N GLU A 170 -1.45 -3.34 -0.86
CA GLU A 170 -2.87 -3.02 -1.08
C GLU A 170 -3.07 -2.02 -2.22
N ILE A 171 -2.11 -1.11 -2.46
CA ILE A 171 -2.15 -0.15 -3.57
C ILE A 171 -1.79 -0.82 -4.89
N ARG A 172 -0.75 -1.66 -4.91
CA ARG A 172 -0.39 -2.43 -6.11
C ARG A 172 -1.56 -3.30 -6.57
N ASP A 173 -2.20 -3.98 -5.63
CA ASP A 173 -3.35 -4.85 -5.90
C ASP A 173 -4.55 -4.05 -6.45
N ASP A 174 -4.88 -2.90 -5.85
CA ASP A 174 -5.95 -2.03 -6.33
C ASP A 174 -5.68 -1.49 -7.75
N LEU A 175 -4.44 -1.10 -8.03
CA LEU A 175 -4.03 -0.63 -9.36
C LEU A 175 -4.07 -1.77 -10.39
N ALA A 176 -3.64 -2.97 -10.02
CA ALA A 176 -3.68 -4.14 -10.89
C ALA A 176 -5.11 -4.53 -11.27
N GLU A 177 -6.05 -4.52 -10.31
CA GLU A 177 -7.47 -4.79 -10.56
C GLU A 177 -8.09 -3.80 -11.56
N HIS A 178 -7.51 -2.61 -11.71
CA HIS A 178 -8.03 -1.53 -12.55
C HIS A 178 -7.14 -1.22 -13.75
N GLU A 179 -6.45 -2.23 -14.27
CA GLU A 179 -5.67 -2.17 -15.52
C GLU A 179 -4.46 -1.22 -15.46
N PHE A 180 -3.97 -0.89 -14.27
CA PHE A 180 -2.80 -0.03 -14.05
C PHE A 180 -1.58 -0.79 -13.49
N LEU A 181 -1.50 -2.11 -13.72
CA LEU A 181 -0.39 -2.94 -13.24
C LEU A 181 0.98 -2.41 -13.68
N ALA A 182 1.11 -1.97 -14.93
CA ALA A 182 2.37 -1.45 -15.47
C ALA A 182 2.83 -0.13 -14.82
N GLN A 183 1.93 0.59 -14.17
CA GLN A 183 2.22 1.86 -13.49
C GLN A 183 2.32 1.71 -11.97
N ALA A 184 2.01 0.53 -11.42
CA ALA A 184 1.83 0.33 -9.99
C ALA A 184 3.07 0.70 -9.17
N ASP A 185 4.25 0.18 -9.55
CA ASP A 185 5.49 0.43 -8.81
C ASP A 185 5.90 1.91 -8.84
N ALA A 186 5.85 2.54 -10.02
CA ALA A 186 6.16 3.96 -10.15
C ALA A 186 5.20 4.85 -9.33
N VAL A 187 3.92 4.46 -9.24
CA VAL A 187 2.93 5.16 -8.42
C VAL A 187 3.25 4.99 -6.94
N VAL A 188 3.57 3.76 -6.50
CA VAL A 188 3.97 3.48 -5.11
C VAL A 188 5.21 4.28 -4.73
N ASP A 189 6.25 4.28 -5.56
CA ASP A 189 7.49 5.02 -5.31
C ASP A 189 7.21 6.53 -5.14
N LYS A 190 6.39 7.10 -6.01
CA LYS A 190 5.99 8.50 -5.90
C LYS A 190 5.19 8.80 -4.63
N LEU A 191 4.29 7.90 -4.23
CA LEU A 191 3.53 8.06 -2.99
C LEU A 191 4.44 7.98 -1.75
N LYS A 192 5.48 7.14 -1.78
CA LYS A 192 6.49 7.05 -0.71
C LYS A 192 7.33 8.30 -0.64
N GLU A 193 7.80 8.80 -1.78
CA GLU A 193 8.57 10.06 -1.87
C GLU A 193 7.80 11.23 -1.26
N GLN A 194 6.48 11.28 -1.48
CA GLN A 194 5.59 12.30 -0.90
C GLN A 194 5.14 11.99 0.54
N ASN A 195 5.67 10.93 1.17
CA ASN A 195 5.29 10.46 2.51
C ASN A 195 3.78 10.22 2.68
N LEU A 196 3.07 9.88 1.60
CA LEU A 196 1.63 9.59 1.64
C LEU A 196 1.35 8.16 2.08
N ILE A 197 2.32 7.27 1.93
CA ILE A 197 2.26 5.87 2.35
C ILE A 197 3.51 5.48 3.10
N ASN A 198 3.34 4.67 4.12
CA ASN A 198 4.42 4.19 4.98
C ASN A 198 3.97 2.89 5.66
N ASP A 199 4.54 1.77 5.23
CA ASP A 199 4.17 0.43 5.72
C ASP A 199 4.54 0.22 7.19
N LEU A 200 5.61 0.85 7.67
CA LEU A 200 5.99 0.80 9.08
C LEU A 200 4.96 1.53 9.96
N GLU A 201 4.53 2.72 9.55
CA GLU A 201 3.52 3.48 10.31
C GLU A 201 2.15 2.77 10.26
N TYR A 202 1.81 2.19 9.10
CA TYR A 202 0.66 1.32 8.96
C TYR A 202 0.72 0.15 9.95
N ALA A 203 1.86 -0.55 10.02
CA ALA A 203 2.05 -1.71 10.87
C ALA A 203 1.90 -1.35 12.36
N LYS A 204 2.50 -0.25 12.81
CA LYS A 204 2.37 0.28 14.17
C LYS A 204 0.90 0.58 14.52
N SER A 205 0.22 1.32 13.66
CA SER A 205 -1.21 1.63 13.83
C SER A 205 -2.08 0.37 13.90
N TYR A 206 -1.78 -0.62 13.06
CA TYR A 206 -2.47 -1.90 13.04
C TYR A 206 -2.23 -2.70 14.33
N VAL A 207 -0.98 -2.79 14.81
CA VAL A 207 -0.62 -3.45 16.08
C VAL A 207 -1.43 -2.85 17.24
N ARG A 208 -1.38 -1.52 17.41
CA ARG A 208 -2.12 -0.80 18.46
C ARG A 208 -3.61 -1.10 18.40
N THR A 209 -4.20 -1.06 17.21
CA THR A 209 -5.64 -1.29 17.00
C THR A 209 -6.02 -2.75 17.27
N ALA A 210 -5.23 -3.69 16.76
CA ALA A 210 -5.49 -5.13 16.90
C ALA A 210 -5.35 -5.61 18.35
N ALA A 211 -4.36 -5.08 19.08
CA ALA A 211 -4.18 -5.33 20.50
C ALA A 211 -5.37 -4.79 21.32
N ARG A 212 -5.74 -3.52 21.14
CA ARG A 212 -6.77 -2.86 21.97
C ARG A 212 -8.20 -3.32 21.66
N VAL A 213 -8.57 -3.40 20.38
CA VAL A 213 -9.95 -3.67 19.98
C VAL A 213 -10.27 -5.17 20.04
N ASN A 214 -9.39 -6.00 19.47
CA ASN A 214 -9.67 -7.42 19.25
C ASN A 214 -8.90 -8.34 20.20
N ARG A 215 -7.93 -7.80 20.96
CA ARG A 215 -7.01 -8.57 21.81
C ARG A 215 -6.42 -9.75 21.04
N LYS A 216 -5.90 -9.44 19.85
CA LYS A 216 -5.12 -10.40 19.06
C LYS A 216 -3.73 -10.48 19.69
N GLY A 217 -3.17 -11.69 19.74
CA GLY A 217 -1.80 -11.90 20.16
C GLY A 217 -0.80 -11.60 19.04
N PRO A 218 0.48 -11.38 19.37
CA PRO A 218 1.49 -10.87 18.43
C PRO A 218 1.63 -11.72 17.16
N ARG A 219 1.55 -13.05 17.29
CA ARG A 219 1.71 -13.96 16.13
C ARG A 219 0.61 -13.78 15.08
N VAL A 220 -0.63 -13.60 15.52
CA VAL A 220 -1.75 -13.38 14.58
C VAL A 220 -1.66 -11.99 13.97
N ILE A 221 -1.23 -10.99 14.74
CA ILE A 221 -1.00 -9.64 14.22
C ILE A 221 0.09 -9.64 13.15
N ALA A 222 1.21 -10.33 13.40
CA ALA A 222 2.30 -10.47 12.44
C ALA A 222 1.84 -11.19 11.16
N GLN A 223 1.07 -12.27 11.29
CA GLN A 223 0.50 -12.97 10.15
C GLN A 223 -0.44 -12.07 9.34
N ASP A 224 -1.35 -11.33 9.98
CA ASP A 224 -2.27 -10.42 9.29
C ASP A 224 -1.51 -9.31 8.54
N LEU A 225 -0.39 -8.83 9.09
CA LEU A 225 0.46 -7.81 8.44
C LEU A 225 1.22 -8.39 7.24
N ALA A 226 1.76 -9.60 7.36
CA ALA A 226 2.41 -10.30 6.26
C ALA A 226 1.44 -10.59 5.11
N GLU A 227 0.20 -10.99 5.41
CA GLU A 227 -0.86 -11.18 4.42
C GLU A 227 -1.25 -9.86 3.71
N ARG A 228 -0.96 -8.71 4.32
CA ARG A 228 -1.14 -7.36 3.73
C ARG A 228 0.12 -6.84 3.02
N GLY A 229 1.15 -7.67 2.88
CA GLY A 229 2.38 -7.36 2.17
C GLY A 229 3.35 -6.43 2.92
N VAL A 230 3.19 -6.26 4.24
CA VAL A 230 4.18 -5.54 5.06
C VAL A 230 5.43 -6.41 5.22
N ASP A 231 6.61 -5.81 5.08
CA ASP A 231 7.88 -6.52 5.20
C ASP A 231 8.18 -6.96 6.66
N ASP A 232 8.98 -8.02 6.79
CA ASP A 232 9.31 -8.62 8.08
C ASP A 232 10.03 -7.65 9.04
N GLN A 233 10.83 -6.71 8.53
CA GLN A 233 11.54 -5.74 9.38
C GLN A 233 10.55 -4.75 9.98
N SER A 234 9.63 -4.21 9.16
CA SER A 234 8.56 -3.33 9.62
C SER A 234 7.64 -4.03 10.63
N ILE A 235 7.33 -5.31 10.40
CA ILE A 235 6.54 -6.13 11.35
C ILE A 235 7.27 -6.27 12.69
N GLN A 236 8.58 -6.58 12.67
CA GLN A 236 9.37 -6.72 13.90
C GLN A 236 9.42 -5.40 14.68
N VAL A 237 9.67 -4.27 14.01
CA VAL A 237 9.70 -2.95 14.64
C VAL A 237 8.34 -2.57 15.21
N ALA A 238 7.25 -2.81 14.46
CA ALA A 238 5.90 -2.51 14.93
C ALA A 238 5.49 -3.36 16.15
N GLN A 239 5.94 -4.62 16.22
CA GLN A 239 5.65 -5.50 17.36
C GLN A 239 6.26 -5.02 18.68
N VAL A 240 7.32 -4.20 18.65
CA VAL A 240 7.91 -3.60 19.86
C VAL A 240 6.90 -2.71 20.59
N GLU A 241 5.92 -2.15 19.89
CA GLU A 241 4.86 -1.34 20.52
C GLU A 241 3.87 -2.15 21.34
N TYR A 242 3.85 -3.48 21.18
CA TYR A 242 3.00 -4.37 21.96
C TYR A 242 3.86 -5.09 23.01
N ASP A 243 4.11 -4.42 24.12
CA ASP A 243 5.00 -4.94 25.16
C ASP A 243 4.43 -6.17 25.89
N LEU A 244 5.30 -6.88 26.61
CA LEU A 244 4.93 -8.11 27.29
C LEU A 244 3.82 -7.88 28.34
N SER A 245 3.85 -6.75 29.06
CA SER A 245 2.84 -6.41 30.05
C SER A 245 1.46 -6.25 29.43
N GLU A 246 1.32 -5.51 28.33
CA GLU A 246 0.06 -5.30 27.62
C GLU A 246 -0.43 -6.62 27.01
N GLN A 247 0.48 -7.49 26.55
CA GLN A 247 0.11 -8.84 26.08
C GLN A 247 -0.50 -9.69 27.19
N VAL A 248 0.14 -9.72 28.37
CA VAL A 248 -0.34 -10.46 29.54
C VAL A 248 -1.68 -9.88 30.01
N GLU A 249 -1.81 -8.56 30.13
CA GLU A 249 -3.07 -7.90 30.54
C GLU A 249 -4.23 -8.28 29.61
N ASN A 250 -3.99 -8.26 28.29
CA ASN A 250 -4.99 -8.65 27.30
C ASN A 250 -5.35 -10.13 27.40
N ALA A 251 -4.38 -11.01 27.62
CA ALA A 251 -4.61 -12.43 27.84
C ALA A 251 -5.43 -12.67 29.14
N CYS A 252 -5.10 -12.00 30.24
CA CYS A 252 -5.86 -12.00 31.49
C CYS A 252 -7.31 -11.55 31.25
N ALA A 253 -7.54 -10.46 30.52
CA ALA A 253 -8.88 -9.99 30.20
C ALA A 253 -9.69 -10.99 29.36
N LEU A 254 -9.03 -11.73 28.45
CA LEU A 254 -9.65 -12.80 27.67
C LEU A 254 -10.00 -14.02 28.52
N ILE A 255 -9.10 -14.42 29.45
CA ILE A 255 -9.34 -15.48 30.42
C ILE A 255 -10.54 -15.10 31.29
N LYS A 256 -10.51 -13.94 31.98
CA LYS A 256 -11.62 -13.43 32.82
C LYS A 256 -12.95 -13.49 32.08
N LYS A 257 -13.00 -13.00 30.83
CA LYS A 257 -14.23 -12.99 30.02
C LYS A 257 -14.77 -14.40 29.75
N ARG A 258 -13.91 -15.40 29.53
CA ARG A 258 -14.34 -16.78 29.31
C ARG A 258 -14.63 -17.54 30.59
N MET A 259 -13.95 -17.21 31.68
CA MET A 259 -14.19 -17.81 33.00
C MET A 259 -15.58 -17.48 33.54
N LYS A 260 -16.14 -16.29 33.25
CA LYS A 260 -17.51 -15.91 33.64
C LYS A 260 -18.62 -16.87 33.19
N LYS A 261 -18.34 -17.77 32.24
CA LYS A 261 -19.32 -18.76 31.78
C LYS A 261 -19.20 -20.02 32.63
N ARG A 262 -20.33 -20.48 33.19
CA ARG A 262 -20.41 -21.74 33.95
C ARG A 262 -19.79 -22.90 33.17
N ASN A 263 -18.84 -23.59 33.79
CA ASN A 263 -18.15 -24.69 33.17
C ASN A 263 -19.04 -25.96 33.16
N LYS A 264 -18.83 -26.83 32.18
CA LYS A 264 -19.52 -28.14 32.04
C LYS A 264 -18.54 -29.31 31.92
N THR A 265 -17.25 -29.01 32.03
CA THR A 265 -16.12 -29.94 31.93
C THR A 265 -15.25 -29.78 33.16
N SER A 266 -14.31 -30.69 33.39
CA SER A 266 -13.35 -30.53 34.48
C SER A 266 -12.54 -29.25 34.33
N GLU A 267 -11.99 -28.79 35.43
CA GLU A 267 -11.13 -27.61 35.48
C GLU A 267 -9.88 -27.81 34.62
N ARG A 268 -9.29 -29.01 34.64
CA ARG A 268 -8.17 -29.37 33.77
C ARG A 268 -8.52 -29.19 32.29
N GLN A 269 -9.71 -29.64 31.87
CA GLN A 269 -10.17 -29.46 30.49
C GLN A 269 -10.49 -28.01 30.16
N ARG A 270 -10.98 -27.24 31.14
CA ARG A 270 -11.23 -25.81 30.99
C ARG A 270 -9.92 -25.06 30.75
N MET A 271 -8.90 -25.30 31.57
CA MET A 271 -7.56 -24.71 31.40
C MET A 271 -6.98 -25.06 30.03
N GLN A 272 -7.05 -26.33 29.62
CA GLN A 272 -6.55 -26.74 28.31
C GLN A 272 -7.29 -26.05 27.16
N LYS A 273 -8.62 -25.86 27.27
CA LYS A 273 -9.40 -25.12 26.27
C LYS A 273 -9.05 -23.64 26.23
N LEU A 274 -8.77 -23.02 27.39
CA LEU A 274 -8.35 -21.63 27.47
C LEU A 274 -6.97 -21.43 26.88
N ASN A 275 -6.01 -22.30 27.22
CA ASN A 275 -4.68 -22.30 26.63
C ASN A 275 -4.75 -22.40 25.09
N ASN A 276 -5.47 -23.41 24.57
CA ASN A 276 -5.70 -23.56 23.13
C ASN A 276 -6.40 -22.36 22.48
N TYR A 277 -7.31 -21.71 23.21
CA TYR A 277 -7.99 -20.51 22.73
C TYR A 277 -7.04 -19.32 22.61
N LEU A 278 -6.18 -19.08 23.61
CA LEU A 278 -5.19 -18.01 23.59
C LEU A 278 -4.10 -18.28 22.54
N PHE A 279 -3.68 -19.53 22.39
CA PHE A 279 -2.74 -19.94 21.34
C PHE A 279 -3.29 -19.63 19.94
N LYS A 280 -4.56 -19.98 19.69
CA LYS A 280 -5.27 -19.62 18.44
C LYS A 280 -5.48 -18.12 18.28
N LYS A 281 -5.48 -17.36 19.38
CA LYS A 281 -5.51 -15.90 19.35
C LYS A 281 -4.15 -15.29 19.03
N GLY A 282 -3.07 -16.07 19.02
CA GLY A 282 -1.73 -15.63 18.62
C GLY A 282 -0.79 -15.34 19.79
N TYR A 283 -1.17 -15.69 21.02
CA TYR A 283 -0.30 -15.53 22.20
C TYR A 283 0.72 -16.67 22.28
N THR A 284 1.93 -16.34 22.73
CA THR A 284 2.99 -17.33 22.97
C THR A 284 2.71 -18.11 24.25
N ASN A 285 3.31 -19.29 24.39
CA ASN A 285 3.16 -20.08 25.62
C ASN A 285 3.65 -19.34 26.87
N GLU A 286 4.68 -18.51 26.73
CA GLU A 286 5.21 -17.66 27.81
C GLU A 286 4.15 -16.70 28.34
N VAL A 287 3.54 -15.89 27.45
CA VAL A 287 2.46 -14.96 27.82
C VAL A 287 1.27 -15.69 28.43
N ILE A 288 0.92 -16.85 27.86
CA ILE A 288 -0.21 -17.65 28.35
C ILE A 288 0.06 -18.14 29.78
N ASN A 289 1.26 -18.61 30.08
CA ASN A 289 1.62 -19.07 31.42
C ASN A 289 1.61 -17.90 32.41
N LEU A 290 2.24 -16.77 32.07
CA LEU A 290 2.22 -15.56 32.90
C LEU A 290 0.79 -15.09 33.19
N ALA A 291 -0.09 -15.13 32.19
CA ALA A 291 -1.49 -14.74 32.37
C ALA A 291 -2.29 -15.73 33.24
N PHE A 292 -1.92 -17.02 33.27
CA PHE A 292 -2.52 -17.97 34.20
C PHE A 292 -2.00 -17.78 35.62
N ASP A 293 -0.70 -17.52 35.77
CA ASP A 293 -0.06 -17.28 37.06
C ASP A 293 -0.59 -15.99 37.71
N GLU A 294 -0.73 -14.90 36.95
CA GLU A 294 -1.27 -13.63 37.47
C GLU A 294 -2.77 -13.72 37.82
N MET A 295 -3.52 -14.54 37.09
CA MET A 295 -4.96 -14.69 37.32
C MET A 295 -5.29 -15.50 38.57
N GLU A 296 -4.41 -16.40 39.01
CA GLU A 296 -4.66 -17.42 40.04
C GLU A 296 -6.12 -17.90 40.02
N PRO A 297 -6.57 -18.60 38.96
CA PRO A 297 -7.98 -18.96 38.83
C PRO A 297 -8.43 -19.81 40.03
N GLU A 298 -9.25 -19.21 40.89
CA GLU A 298 -9.88 -19.92 42.01
C GLU A 298 -10.73 -21.07 41.47
N VAL A 299 -10.41 -22.28 41.95
CA VAL A 299 -11.18 -23.47 41.63
C VAL A 299 -12.38 -23.49 42.57
N ASP A 300 -13.55 -23.19 42.02
CA ASP A 300 -14.81 -23.43 42.69
C ASP A 300 -15.05 -24.95 42.76
N GLU A 301 -14.79 -25.53 43.93
CA GLU A 301 -14.93 -26.97 44.17
C GLU A 301 -16.37 -27.45 43.97
N ASP A 302 -17.36 -26.60 44.26
CA ASP A 302 -18.76 -26.91 44.02
C ASP A 302 -19.03 -26.96 42.52
N GLU A 303 -18.59 -25.98 41.73
CA GLU A 303 -18.73 -26.03 40.25
C GLU A 303 -18.02 -27.24 39.63
N GLU A 304 -16.84 -27.63 40.13
CA GLU A 304 -16.09 -28.80 39.65
C GLU A 304 -16.86 -30.10 39.95
N TYR A 305 -17.43 -30.23 41.16
CA TYR A 305 -18.26 -31.37 41.52
C TYR A 305 -19.56 -31.40 40.69
N ASP A 306 -20.18 -30.24 40.48
CA ASP A 306 -21.38 -30.08 39.68
C ASP A 306 -21.17 -30.47 38.20
N ALA A 307 -19.97 -30.21 37.67
CA ALA A 307 -19.56 -30.67 36.35
C ALA A 307 -19.27 -32.18 36.33
N LEU A 308 -18.67 -32.71 37.40
CA LEU A 308 -18.40 -34.13 37.56
C LEU A 308 -19.69 -34.94 37.58
N VAL A 309 -20.68 -34.57 38.40
CA VAL A 309 -21.98 -35.25 38.48
C VAL A 309 -22.62 -35.35 37.10
N LYS A 310 -22.68 -34.24 36.34
CA LYS A 310 -23.25 -34.22 34.98
C LYS A 310 -22.52 -35.16 34.01
N GLN A 311 -21.18 -35.25 34.09
CA GLN A 311 -20.40 -36.16 33.25
C GLN A 311 -20.51 -37.62 33.73
N GLY A 312 -20.61 -37.83 35.04
CA GLY A 312 -20.75 -39.13 35.69
C GLY A 312 -22.09 -39.77 35.36
N GLU A 313 -23.20 -39.06 35.52
CA GLU A 313 -24.53 -39.52 35.11
C GLU A 313 -24.59 -39.87 33.62
N LYS A 314 -23.94 -39.07 32.77
CA LYS A 314 -23.83 -39.35 31.34
C LYS A 314 -23.04 -40.63 31.07
N ALA A 315 -21.97 -40.88 31.81
CA ALA A 315 -21.17 -42.09 31.70
C ALA A 315 -21.95 -43.32 32.18
N LEU A 316 -22.62 -43.23 33.34
CA LEU A 316 -23.48 -44.27 33.88
C LEU A 316 -24.57 -44.65 32.89
N ARG A 317 -25.33 -43.68 32.37
CA ARG A 317 -26.38 -43.92 31.35
C ARG A 317 -25.85 -44.61 30.09
N ARG A 318 -24.60 -44.34 29.72
CA ARG A 318 -23.95 -44.93 28.55
C ARG A 318 -23.52 -46.37 28.80
N TYR A 319 -22.88 -46.63 29.94
CA TYR A 319 -22.24 -47.93 30.22
C TYR A 319 -23.18 -48.93 30.89
N SER A 320 -24.20 -48.49 31.64
CA SER A 320 -25.20 -49.36 32.27
C SER A 320 -25.99 -50.22 31.28
N ARG A 321 -26.00 -49.82 29.99
CA ARG A 321 -26.61 -50.58 28.89
C ARG A 321 -25.88 -51.89 28.55
N LYS A 322 -24.59 -52.00 28.90
CA LYS A 322 -23.72 -53.10 28.45
C LYS A 322 -22.99 -53.80 29.60
N THR A 323 -22.85 -53.14 30.74
CA THR A 323 -22.05 -53.63 31.88
C THR A 323 -22.79 -53.37 33.18
N GLN A 324 -22.56 -54.22 34.18
CA GLN A 324 -23.16 -54.13 35.50
C GLN A 324 -22.11 -54.40 36.58
N GLY A 325 -22.45 -54.07 37.84
CA GLY A 325 -21.59 -54.28 38.99
C GLY A 325 -20.19 -53.67 38.81
N TYR A 326 -19.16 -54.37 39.27
CA TYR A 326 -17.78 -53.87 39.29
C TYR A 326 -17.28 -53.29 37.95
N GLU A 327 -17.61 -53.94 36.82
CA GLU A 327 -17.15 -53.48 35.50
C GLU A 327 -17.73 -52.11 35.11
N LEU A 328 -18.99 -51.84 35.49
CA LEU A 328 -19.63 -50.54 35.29
C LEU A 328 -18.92 -49.44 36.10
N HIS A 329 -18.56 -49.74 37.36
CA HIS A 329 -17.88 -48.79 38.23
C HIS A 329 -16.50 -48.45 37.67
N GLN A 330 -15.74 -49.45 37.23
CA GLN A 330 -14.43 -49.24 36.61
C GLN A 330 -14.51 -48.43 35.31
N LYS A 331 -15.46 -48.74 34.41
CA LYS A 331 -15.63 -47.98 33.16
C LYS A 331 -16.05 -46.53 33.41
N THR A 332 -16.86 -46.28 34.44
CA THR A 332 -17.30 -44.93 34.83
C THR A 332 -16.14 -44.14 35.43
N LYS A 333 -15.39 -44.72 36.38
CA LYS A 333 -14.16 -44.11 36.93
C LYS A 333 -13.15 -43.80 35.84
N ALA A 334 -12.84 -44.77 34.96
CA ALA A 334 -11.91 -44.58 33.85
C ALA A 334 -12.34 -43.43 32.92
N PHE A 335 -13.65 -43.32 32.63
CA PHE A 335 -14.18 -42.19 31.86
C PHE A 335 -13.96 -40.86 32.59
N LEU A 336 -14.29 -40.75 33.88
CA LEU A 336 -14.11 -39.52 34.66
C LEU A 336 -12.62 -39.13 34.80
N TYR A 337 -11.73 -40.09 35.01
CA TYR A 337 -10.28 -39.85 34.95
C TYR A 337 -9.82 -39.34 33.59
N SER A 338 -10.32 -39.94 32.49
CA SER A 338 -10.02 -39.45 31.14
C SER A 338 -10.54 -38.03 30.88
N LYS A 339 -11.56 -37.60 31.66
CA LYS A 339 -12.05 -36.23 31.66
C LYS A 339 -11.24 -35.30 32.56
N GLY A 340 -10.30 -35.81 33.35
CA GLY A 340 -9.37 -35.01 34.13
C GLY A 340 -9.90 -34.55 35.49
N PHE A 341 -10.97 -35.17 36.01
CA PHE A 341 -11.45 -34.91 37.36
C PHE A 341 -10.50 -35.50 38.42
N LYS A 342 -10.43 -34.86 39.60
CA LYS A 342 -9.61 -35.33 40.73
C LYS A 342 -10.15 -36.65 41.30
N ARG A 343 -9.25 -37.50 41.79
CA ARG A 343 -9.60 -38.81 42.37
C ARG A 343 -10.62 -38.69 43.50
N GLU A 344 -10.41 -37.76 44.42
CA GLU A 344 -11.27 -37.56 45.59
C GLU A 344 -12.73 -37.25 45.22
N LEU A 345 -12.92 -36.35 44.25
CA LEU A 345 -14.26 -36.00 43.75
C LEU A 345 -14.91 -37.18 43.00
N ILE A 346 -14.13 -37.98 42.29
CA ILE A 346 -14.64 -39.20 41.62
C ILE A 346 -15.09 -40.22 42.66
N GLU A 347 -14.29 -40.44 43.70
CA GLU A 347 -14.65 -41.37 44.78
C GLU A 347 -15.91 -40.92 45.49
N ARG A 348 -16.01 -39.63 45.86
CA ARG A 348 -17.23 -39.02 46.42
C ARG A 348 -18.46 -39.28 45.55
N PHE A 349 -18.37 -39.03 44.25
CA PHE A 349 -19.47 -39.27 43.32
C PHE A 349 -19.90 -40.74 43.25
N MET A 350 -18.94 -41.66 43.25
CA MET A 350 -19.25 -43.09 43.18
C MET A 350 -20.00 -43.55 44.44
N THR A 351 -19.58 -43.08 45.61
CA THR A 351 -20.26 -43.35 46.88
C THR A 351 -21.67 -42.75 46.90
N GLU A 352 -21.83 -41.46 46.58
CA GLU A 352 -23.13 -40.75 46.70
C GLU A 352 -24.18 -41.10 45.62
N LYS A 353 -23.77 -41.63 44.46
CA LYS A 353 -24.65 -41.77 43.28
C LYS A 353 -24.69 -43.15 42.64
N VAL A 354 -23.83 -44.07 43.06
CA VAL A 354 -23.72 -45.40 42.44
C VAL A 354 -23.77 -46.52 43.48
N ASP A 355 -23.19 -46.30 44.66
CA ASP A 355 -23.20 -47.27 45.77
C ASP A 355 -24.43 -47.11 46.70
N ASP A 356 -25.12 -45.97 46.65
CA ASP A 356 -26.49 -45.72 47.19
C ASP A 356 -27.57 -46.06 46.15
#